data_AF-A0A1H5BR31-F1
#
_entry.id   AF-A0A1H5BR31-F1
#
_cell.length_a   1.000
_cell.length_b   1.000
_cell.length_c   1.000
_cell.angle_alpha   90.00
_cell.angle_beta   90.00
_cell.angle_gamma   90.00
#
_symmetry.space_group_name_H-M   'P 1'
#
loop_
_entity.id
_entity.type
_entity.pdbx_description
1 polymer ?
#
loop_
_entity_poly.entity_id
_entity_poly.type
_entity_poly.pdbx_seq_one_letter_code
_entity_poly.pdbx_strand_id
1 'polypeptide(L)' 'MIATKRQAKPLIAKLDTIAQFEAEARRLAGRVSENQLRFLKVAKAKGKEMEPTGRMAGARA' A
#
# COMPACT_ATOMS: atom_id res chain seq x y z
N MET A 1 -16.75 17.55 -46.98
CA MET A 1 -15.84 17.29 -45.84
C MET A 1 -16.60 17.50 -44.55
N ILE A 2 -16.91 16.44 -43.81
CA ILE A 2 -17.70 16.53 -42.57
C ILE A 2 -16.71 16.66 -41.41
N ALA A 3 -16.61 17.86 -40.84
CA ALA A 3 -15.74 18.11 -39.70
C ALA A 3 -16.33 17.44 -38.45
N THR A 4 -15.70 16.35 -38.02
CA THR A 4 -16.05 15.66 -36.77
C THR A 4 -15.69 16.58 -35.60
N LYS A 5 -16.68 17.24 -34.99
CA LYS A 5 -16.50 18.01 -33.76
C LYS A 5 -16.04 17.04 -32.66
N ARG A 6 -14.77 17.15 -32.24
CA ARG A 6 -14.28 16.45 -31.04
C ARG A 6 -15.04 16.99 -29.84
N GLN A 7 -15.95 16.20 -29.29
CA GLN A 7 -16.58 16.51 -28.01
C GLN A 7 -15.48 16.55 -26.94
N ALA A 8 -15.13 17.74 -26.47
CA ALA A 8 -14.21 17.90 -25.35
C ALA A 8 -14.89 17.33 -24.10
N LYS A 9 -14.46 16.15 -23.66
CA LYS A 9 -14.87 15.59 -22.36
C LYS A 9 -14.57 16.65 -21.29
N PRO A 10 -15.55 17.05 -20.46
CA PRO A 10 -15.36 18.12 -19.50
C PRO A 10 -14.23 17.76 -18.53
N LEU A 11 -13.23 18.63 -18.44
CA LEU A 11 -12.05 18.45 -17.59
C LEU A 11 -12.43 18.28 -16.11
N ILE A 12 -13.56 18.87 -15.72
CA ILE A 12 -14.12 18.85 -14.36
C ILE A 12 -14.46 17.43 -13.91
N ALA A 13 -15.07 16.61 -14.79
CA ALA A 13 -15.37 15.21 -14.49
C ALA A 13 -14.10 14.37 -14.21
N LYS A 14 -12.95 14.77 -14.77
CA LYS A 14 -11.67 14.12 -14.48
C LYS A 14 -11.12 14.52 -13.11
N LEU A 15 -11.31 15.76 -12.68
CA LEU A 15 -10.83 16.23 -11.38
C LEU A 15 -11.57 15.55 -10.22
N ASP A 16 -12.89 15.41 -10.33
CA ASP A 16 -13.69 14.69 -9.32
C ASP A 16 -13.27 13.22 -9.22
N THR A 17 -13.00 12.60 -10.37
CA THR A 17 -12.51 11.22 -10.44
C THR A 17 -11.13 11.08 -9.79
N ILE A 18 -10.24 12.05 -10.00
CA ILE A 18 -8.91 12.07 -9.37
C ILE A 18 -9.03 12.21 -7.84
N ALA A 19 -9.88 13.10 -7.36
CA ALA A 19 -10.12 13.30 -5.93
C ALA A 19 -10.67 12.02 -5.25
N GLN A 20 -11.56 11.29 -5.92
CA GLN A 20 -12.07 10.01 -5.44
C GLN A 20 -10.98 8.95 -5.32
N PHE A 21 -10.14 8.79 -6.36
CA PHE A 21 -9.02 7.84 -6.30
C PHE A 21 -7.98 8.22 -5.25
N GLU A 22 -7.72 9.51 -5.05
CA GLU A 22 -6.82 9.96 -4.00
C GLU A 22 -7.36 9.65 -2.60
N ALA A 23 -8.64 9.92 -2.35
CA ALA A 23 -9.29 9.60 -1.09
C ALA A 23 -9.29 8.08 -0.82
N GLU A 24 -9.55 7.27 -1.85
CA GLU A 24 -9.49 5.82 -1.75
C GLU A 24 -8.06 5.32 -1.50
N ALA A 25 -7.07 5.85 -2.21
CA ALA A 25 -5.67 5.52 -2.01
C ALA A 25 -5.21 5.87 -0.58
N ARG A 26 -5.60 7.03 -0.05
CA ARG A 26 -5.31 7.42 1.35
C ARG A 26 -6.02 6.52 2.36
N ARG A 27 -7.25 6.10 2.10
CA ARG A 27 -7.99 5.15 2.95
C ARG A 27 -7.35 3.76 2.99
N LEU A 28 -6.77 3.33 1.86
CA LEU A 28 -6.09 2.06 1.72
C LEU A 28 -4.63 2.11 2.20
N ALA A 29 -3.97 3.26 2.05
CA ALA A 29 -2.64 3.52 2.56
C ALA A 29 -2.66 3.43 4.09
N GLY A 30 -1.93 2.46 4.64
CA GLY A 30 -1.89 2.18 6.07
C GLY A 30 -2.64 0.91 6.49
N ARG A 31 -3.39 0.26 5.59
CA ARG A 31 -3.88 -1.10 5.82
C ARG A 31 -2.80 -2.10 5.47
N VAL A 32 -2.39 -2.89 6.44
CA VAL A 32 -1.51 -4.04 6.21
C VAL A 32 -2.28 -5.05 5.37
N SER A 33 -1.75 -5.43 4.21
CA SER A 33 -2.38 -6.45 3.38
C SER A 33 -2.44 -7.79 4.11
N GLU A 34 -3.37 -8.65 3.73
CA GLU A 34 -3.46 -9.99 4.32
C GLU A 34 -2.15 -10.76 4.18
N ASN A 35 -1.45 -10.60 3.05
CA ASN A 35 -0.16 -11.22 2.83
C ASN A 35 0.93 -10.66 3.77
N GLN A 36 0.96 -9.34 3.97
CA GLN A 36 1.87 -8.72 4.94
C GLN A 36 1.57 -9.19 6.38
N LEU A 37 0.28 -9.33 6.75
CA LEU A 37 -0.12 -9.90 8.05
C LEU A 37 0.35 -11.34 8.22
N ARG A 38 0.28 -12.17 7.17
CA ARG A 38 0.81 -13.55 7.19
C ARG A 38 2.32 -13.56 7.47
N PHE A 39 3.09 -12.71 6.79
CA PHE A 39 4.53 -12.58 7.05
C PHE A 39 4.81 -12.15 8.49
N LEU A 40 4.10 -11.14 9.01
CA LEU A 40 4.26 -10.70 10.40
C LEU A 40 3.94 -11.80 11.42
N LYS A 41 2.90 -12.61 11.17
CA LYS A 41 2.56 -13.77 12.02
C LYS A 41 3.67 -14.81 12.03
N VAL A 42 4.21 -15.16 10.86
CA VAL A 42 5.32 -16.11 10.75
C VAL A 42 6.58 -15.56 11.40
N ALA A 43 6.92 -14.29 11.15
CA ALA A 43 8.06 -13.62 11.76
C ALA A 43 7.95 -13.58 13.30
N LYS A 44 6.75 -13.32 13.85
CA LYS A 44 6.52 -13.38 15.30
C LYS A 44 6.68 -14.79 15.85
N ALA A 45 6.16 -15.80 15.16
CA ALA A 45 6.20 -17.19 15.60
C ALA A 45 7.63 -17.78 15.56
N LYS A 46 8.41 -17.42 14.53
CA LYS A 46 9.75 -17.99 14.27
C LYS A 46 10.92 -17.08 14.62
N GLY A 47 10.67 -15.79 14.82
CA GLY A 47 11.71 -14.80 15.08
C GLY A 47 12.58 -15.18 16.27
N LYS A 48 11.97 -15.65 17.36
CA LYS A 48 12.69 -16.08 18.56
C LYS A 48 13.63 -17.27 18.35
N GLU A 49 13.28 -18.20 17.45
CA GLU A 49 14.13 -19.33 17.08
C GLU A 49 15.29 -18.89 16.17
N MET A 50 15.09 -17.80 15.43
CA MET A 50 16.08 -17.23 14.51
C MET A 50 16.97 -16.14 15.15
N GLU A 51 16.72 -15.80 16.42
CA GLU A 51 17.56 -14.84 17.15
C GLU A 51 18.99 -15.37 17.24
N PRO A 52 20.01 -14.57 16.85
CA PRO A 52 21.40 -14.99 16.96
C PRO A 52 21.77 -15.19 18.44
N THR A 53 22.42 -16.31 18.76
CA THR A 53 22.94 -16.59 20.10
C THR A 53 24.43 -16.21 20.22
N GLY A 54 24.89 -15.96 21.45
CA GLY A 54 26.31 -15.74 21.73
C GLY A 54 26.78 -14.33 21.38
N ARG A 55 28.00 -14.18 20.83
CA ARG A 55 28.61 -12.87 20.52
C ARG A 55 27.84 -12.03 19.50
N MET A 56 26.95 -12.67 18.74
CA MET A 56 26.07 -12.04 17.75
C MET A 56 24.69 -11.68 18.32
N ALA A 57 24.37 -12.10 19.55
CA ALA A 57 23.16 -11.65 20.24
C ALA A 57 23.36 -10.18 20.63
N GLY A 58 22.41 -9.31 20.28
CA GLY A 58 22.43 -7.92 20.75
C GLY A 58 22.52 -7.84 22.28
N ALA A 59 23.06 -6.74 22.80
CA ALA A 59 23.08 -6.50 24.23
C ALA A 59 21.64 -6.63 24.77
N ARG A 60 21.41 -7.57 25.69
CA ARG A 60 20.10 -7.75 26.33
C ARG A 60 19.75 -6.43 27.02
N ALA A 61 18.66 -5.78 26.59
CA ALA A 61 17.99 -4.74 27.34
C ALA A 61 17.18 -5.36 28.49
#